data_AF-A0A1Y4LWY0-F1
#
_entry.id   AF-A0A1Y4LWY0-F1
#
_cell.length_a   1.000
_cell.length_b   1.000
_cell.length_c   1.000
_cell.angle_alpha   90.00
_cell.angle_beta   90.00
_cell.angle_gamma   90.00
#
_symmetry.space_group_name_H-M   'P 1'
#
loop_
_entity.id
_entity.type
_entity.pdbx_description
1 polymer ?
#
loop_
_entity_poly.entity_id
_entity_poly.type
_entity_poly.pdbx_seq_one_letter_code
_entity_poly.pdbx_strand_id
1 'polypeptide(L)' 'MAEKKMKFQDAMNRLDEIVALLNNSSLELEEAMKYFEEGLALSKQCEKQLKEFENKMDQLMVAKENDDESEQ' A
#
# COMPACT_ATOMS: atom_id res chain seq x y z
N MET A 1 9.66 -4.90 20.19
CA MET A 1 9.06 -5.95 19.34
C MET A 1 8.89 -5.34 17.96
N ALA A 2 9.48 -5.92 16.92
CA ALA A 2 9.43 -5.33 15.58
C ALA A 2 8.01 -5.46 15.03
N GLU A 3 7.30 -4.33 14.89
CA GLU A 3 6.03 -4.27 14.19
C GLU A 3 6.24 -4.79 12.77
N LYS A 4 5.73 -6.00 12.48
CA LYS A 4 5.76 -6.57 11.13
C LYS A 4 4.88 -5.69 10.26
N LYS A 5 5.46 -4.71 9.57
CA LYS A 5 4.80 -4.02 8.46
C LYS A 5 4.32 -5.08 7.48
N MET A 6 3.00 -5.12 7.30
CA MET A 6 2.36 -5.98 6.31
C MET A 6 2.93 -5.65 4.93
N LYS A 7 3.31 -6.68 4.15
CA LYS A 7 3.83 -6.46 2.80
C LYS A 7 2.72 -5.92 1.90
N PHE A 8 3.09 -5.19 0.85
CA PHE A 8 2.15 -4.67 -0.14
C PHE A 8 1.19 -5.76 -0.66
N GLN A 9 1.72 -6.93 -1.02
CA GLN A 9 0.90 -8.02 -1.54
C GLN A 9 -0.06 -8.60 -0.51
N ASP A 10 0.37 -8.70 0.76
CA ASP A 10 -0.50 -9.14 1.83
C ASP A 10 -1.65 -8.13 2.02
N ALA A 11 -1.34 -6.83 2.02
CA ALA A 11 -2.33 -5.76 2.17
C ALA A 11 -3.34 -5.74 1.01
N MET A 12 -2.91 -6.00 -0.22
CA MET A 12 -3.80 -6.18 -1.37
C MET A 12 -4.71 -7.39 -1.23
N ASN A 13 -4.17 -8.55 -0.87
CA ASN A 13 -4.98 -9.76 -0.65
C ASN A 13 -6.05 -9.52 0.42
N ARG A 14 -5.69 -8.82 1.49
CA ARG A 14 -6.63 -8.49 2.57
C ARG A 14 -7.71 -7.51 2.12
N LEU A 15 -7.37 -6.53 1.27
CA LEU A 15 -8.35 -5.63 0.67
C LEU A 15 -9.36 -6.39 -0.21
N ASP A 16 -8.91 -7.36 -1.00
CA ASP A 16 -9.80 -8.20 -1.81
C ASP A 16 -10.75 -9.02 -0.92
N GLU A 17 -10.25 -9.59 0.18
CA GLU A 17 -11.08 -10.26 1.18
C GLU A 17 -12.14 -9.33 1.78
N ILE A 18 -11.75 -8.11 2.15
CA ILE A 18 -12.65 -7.10 2.69
C ILE A 18 -13.74 -6.75 1.68
N VAL A 19 -13.40 -6.57 0.40
CA VAL A 19 -14.38 -6.30 -0.66
C VAL A 19 -15.34 -7.48 -0.83
N ALA A 20 -14.85 -8.72 -0.75
CA ALA A 20 -15.71 -9.90 -0.80
C ALA A 20 -16.66 -9.96 0.40
N LEU A 21 -16.18 -9.63 1.61
CA LEU A 21 -16.98 -9.60 2.83
C LEU A 21 -18.04 -8.49 2.79
N LEU A 22 -17.68 -7.29 2.34
CA LEU A 22 -18.61 -6.15 2.21
C LEU A 22 -19.69 -6.37 1.16
N ASN A 23 -19.44 -7.22 0.15
CA ASN A 23 -20.45 -7.62 -0.83
C ASN A 23 -21.42 -8.69 -0.31
N ASN A 24 -21.18 -9.24 0.88
CA ASN A 24 -22.10 -10.20 1.49
C ASN A 24 -23.34 -9.47 2.03
N SER A 25 -24.51 -9.84 1.51
CA SER A 25 -25.80 -9.24 1.87
C SER A 25 -26.29 -9.61 3.28
N SER A 26 -25.63 -10.55 3.95
CA SER A 26 -25.92 -10.96 5.33
C SER A 26 -25.00 -10.30 6.37
N LEU A 27 -24.14 -9.36 5.95
CA LEU A 27 -23.19 -8.71 6.83
C LEU A 27 -23.89 -7.68 7.73
N GLU A 28 -23.62 -7.73 9.03
CA GLU A 28 -24.17 -6.75 9.97
C GLU A 28 -23.50 -5.38 9.80
N LEU A 29 -24.25 -4.31 10.10
CA LEU A 29 -23.77 -2.93 9.91
C LEU A 29 -22.48 -2.64 10.70
N GLU A 30 -22.37 -3.13 11.94
CA GLU A 30 -21.16 -2.94 12.75
C GLU A 30 -19.94 -3.65 12.14
N GLU A 31 -20.12 -4.83 11.57
CA GLU A 31 -19.05 -5.55 10.89
C GLU A 31 -18.65 -4.87 9.59
N ALA A 32 -19.64 -4.37 8.83
CA ALA A 32 -19.40 -3.58 7.63
C ALA A 32 -18.58 -2.32 7.93
N MET A 33 -18.89 -1.61 9.03
CA MET A 33 -18.10 -0.45 9.46
C MET A 33 -16.65 -0.84 9.79
N LYS A 34 -16.44 -1.94 10.53
CA LYS A 34 -15.10 -2.43 10.85
C LYS A 34 -14.29 -2.76 9.60
N TYR A 35 -14.87 -3.51 8.68
CA TYR A 35 -14.21 -3.88 7.42
C TYR A 35 -13.92 -2.66 6.54
N PHE A 36 -14.82 -1.68 6.53
CA PHE A 36 -14.61 -0.43 5.81
C PHE A 36 -13.45 0.39 6.40
N GLU A 37 -13.38 0.55 7.72
CA GLU A 37 -12.25 1.22 8.39
C GLU A 37 -10.93 0.49 8.15
N GLU A 38 -10.93 -0.84 8.24
CA GLU A 38 -9.77 -1.68 7.94
C GLU A 38 -9.32 -1.48 6.48
N GLY A 39 -10.25 -1.51 5.53
CA GLY A 39 -9.97 -1.29 4.11
C GLY A 39 -9.38 0.10 3.85
N LEU A 40 -9.90 1.15 4.50
CA LEU A 40 -9.34 2.49 4.39
C LEU A 40 -7.90 2.57 4.93
N ALA A 41 -7.60 1.92 6.04
CA ALA A 41 -6.26 1.87 6.60
C ALA A 41 -5.29 1.14 5.67
N LEU A 42 -5.68 -0.02 5.14
CA LEU A 42 -4.87 -0.80 4.21
C LEU A 42 -4.62 -0.06 2.89
N SER A 43 -5.64 0.63 2.36
CA SER A 43 -5.52 1.42 1.14
C SER A 43 -4.48 2.55 1.30
N LYS A 44 -4.57 3.31 2.40
CA LYS A 44 -3.56 4.34 2.73
C LYS A 44 -2.16 3.76 2.90
N GLN A 45 -2.06 2.57 3.49
CA GLN A 45 -0.77 1.88 3.64
C GLN A 45 -0.18 1.47 2.28
N CYS A 46 -1.00 0.99 1.35
CA CYS A 46 -0.58 0.62 0.00
C CYS A 46 -0.09 1.85 -0.76
N GLU A 47 -0.85 2.95 -0.72
CA GLU A 47 -0.46 4.23 -1.33
C GLU A 47 0.88 4.73 -0.79
N LYS A 48 1.08 4.67 0.53
CA LYS A 48 2.35 5.06 1.15
C LYS A 48 3.52 4.19 0.67
N GLN A 49 3.33 2.87 0.56
CA GLN A 49 4.37 1.96 0.08
C GLN A 49 4.74 2.24 -1.38
N LEU A 50 3.75 2.50 -2.24
CA LEU A 50 3.99 2.86 -3.63
C LEU A 50 4.75 4.17 -3.73
N LYS A 51 4.35 5.20 -2.98
CA LYS A 51 5.04 6.50 -2.96
C LYS A 51 6.48 6.39 -2.44
N GLU A 52 6.72 5.56 -1.42
CA GLU A 52 8.08 5.27 -0.95
C GLU A 52 8.93 4.58 -2.02
N PHE A 53 8.32 3.74 -2.86
CA PHE A 53 9.00 3.07 -3.97
C PHE A 53 9.28 4.03 -5.14
N GLU A 54 8.30 4.84 -5.54
CA GLU A 54 8.45 5.89 -6.56
C GLU A 54 9.59 6.86 -6.19
N ASN A 55 9.57 7.40 -4.97
CA ASN A 55 10.64 8.29 -4.50
C ASN A 55 12.03 7.66 -4.57
N LYS A 56 12.15 6.36 -4.27
CA LYS A 56 13.43 5.64 -4.38
C LYS A 56 13.85 5.48 -5.83
N MET A 57 12.90 5.20 -6.72
CA MET A 57 13.15 5.07 -8.16
C MET A 57 13.60 6.40 -8.76
N ASP A 58 12.94 7.50 -8.40
CA ASP A 58 13.32 8.86 -8.82
C ASP A 58 14.72 9.22 -8.33
N GLN A 59 15.05 8.93 -7.07
CA GLN A 59 16.41 9.15 -6.54
C GLN A 59 17.48 8.35 -7.29
N LEU A 60 17.18 7.12 -7.68
CA LEU A 60 18.10 6.29 -8.47
C LEU A 60 18.27 6.80 -9.90
N MET A 61 17.21 7.34 -10.52
CA MET A 61 17.31 7.97 -11.84
C MET A 61 18.13 9.25 -11.80
N VAL A 62 17.86 10.14 -10.82
CA VAL A 62 18.62 11.39 -10.64
C VAL A 62 20.09 11.09 -10.35
N ALA A 63 20.40 10.12 -9.50
CA ALA A 63 21.78 9.73 -9.22
C ALA A 63 22.51 9.26 -10.49
N LYS A 64 21.82 8.61 -11.42
CA LYS A 64 22.41 8.14 -12.67
C LYS A 64 22.67 9.28 -13.67
N GLU A 65 21.80 10.28 -13.74
CA GLU A 65 22.01 11.46 -14.60
C GLU A 65 23.18 12.34 -14.14
N ASN A 66 23.45 12.41 -12.83
CA ASN A 66 24.57 13.19 -12.29
C ASN A 66 25.95 12.53 -12.51
N ASP A 67 26.00 11.21 -12.71
CA ASP A 67 27.25 10.49 -13.02
C ASP A 67 27.68 10.75 -14.48
N ASP A 68 26.73 10.84 -15.42
CA ASP A 68 26.97 11.08 -16.86
C ASP A 68 27.49 12.51 -17.19
N GLU A 69 27.23 13.52 -16.35
CA GLU A 69 27.75 14.89 -16.56
C GLU A 69 29.18 15.10 -16.04
N SER A 70 29.77 14.13 -15.34
CA SER A 70 31.12 14.26 -14.76
C SER A 70 32.26 13.78 -15.69
N GLU A 71 31.94 13.22 -16.85
CA GLU A 71 32.92 12.74 -17.85
C GLU A 71 33.07 13.63 -19.10
N GLN A 72 32.54 14.87 -19.12
CA GLN A 72 32.81 15.86 -20.18
C GLN A 72 33.67 17.05 -19.73
#